data_AF-A0A7S2YUP9-F1
#
_entry.id   AF-A0A7S2YUP9-F1
#
_cell.length_a   1.000
_cell.length_b   1.000
_cell.length_c   1.000
_cell.angle_alpha   90.00
_cell.angle_beta   90.00
_cell.angle_gamma   90.00
#
_symmetry.space_group_name_H-M   'P 1'
#
loop_
_entity.id
_entity.type
_entity.pdbx_description
1 polymer ?
#
loop_
_entity_poly.entity_id
_entity_poly.type
_entity_poly.pdbx_seq_one_letter_code
_entity_poly.pdbx_strand_id
1 'polypeptide(L)'
;PGFHASGIELWRDVVKEVKRAHGSKSRLARMKYAKTEGARIDSDIPKPLSGWFAVLVAAQLCQTISLYGFEAYVGGASRGDGVNPDFPPPYHYFDSVEGQTTVHSFPIALEAMQKLPYNVTVK
;
A
#
# COMPACT_ATOMS: atom_id res chain seq x y z
N PRO A 1 -1.41 17.05 22.46
CA PRO A 1 -0.73 15.74 22.30
C PRO A 1 -0.19 15.60 20.87
N GLY A 2 1.06 16.04 20.65
CA GLY A 2 1.69 16.09 19.34
C GLY A 2 2.27 14.74 18.94
N PHE A 3 1.66 14.08 17.96
CA PHE A 3 2.23 12.90 17.32
C PHE A 3 3.26 13.40 16.28
N HIS A 4 4.52 13.54 16.68
CA HIS A 4 5.64 13.84 15.76
C HIS A 4 6.26 12.54 15.24
N ALA A 5 5.46 11.68 14.61
CA ALA A 5 6.03 10.65 13.74
C ALA A 5 6.00 11.22 12.33
N SER A 6 7.15 11.28 11.65
CA SER A 6 7.13 11.52 10.21
C SER A 6 6.27 10.46 9.55
N GLY A 7 5.53 10.80 8.48
CA GLY A 7 4.69 9.82 7.77
C GLY A 7 5.47 8.58 7.30
N ILE A 8 6.79 8.71 7.15
CA ILE A 8 7.73 7.62 6.88
C ILE A 8 7.99 6.74 8.11
N GLU A 9 8.19 7.31 9.30
CA GLU A 9 8.35 6.52 10.53
C GLU A 9 7.09 5.75 10.86
N LEU A 10 5.92 6.41 10.78
CA LEU A 10 4.63 5.74 10.97
C LEU A 10 4.45 4.59 9.98
N TRP A 11 4.81 4.80 8.71
CA TRP A 11 4.79 3.73 7.70
C TRP A 11 5.67 2.54 8.13
N ARG A 12 6.91 2.79 8.56
CA ARG A 12 7.83 1.72 8.99
C ARG A 12 7.24 0.92 10.15
N ASP A 13 6.62 1.58 11.12
CA ASP A 13 6.07 0.93 12.30
C ASP A 13 4.83 0.10 11.97
N VAL A 14 3.90 0.65 11.17
CA VAL A 14 2.70 -0.08 10.72
C VAL A 14 3.08 -1.27 9.84
N VAL A 15 4.04 -1.13 8.93
CA VAL A 15 4.50 -2.26 8.09
C VAL A 15 5.11 -3.38 8.94
N LYS A 16 5.91 -3.03 9.96
CA LYS A 16 6.46 -4.03 10.89
C LYS A 16 5.33 -4.74 11.65
N GLU A 17 4.31 -4.01 12.07
CA GLU A 17 3.13 -4.60 12.72
C GLU A 17 2.39 -5.56 11.79
N VAL A 18 2.06 -5.14 10.57
CA VAL A 18 1.43 -5.98 9.54
C VAL A 18 2.26 -7.25 9.33
N LYS A 19 3.57 -7.12 9.09
CA LYS A 19 4.45 -8.28 8.89
C LYS A 19 4.49 -9.22 10.09
N ARG A 20 4.50 -8.68 11.32
CA ARG A 20 4.44 -9.50 12.55
C ARG A 20 3.13 -10.26 12.65
N ALA A 21 2.00 -9.64 12.32
CA ALA A 21 0.67 -10.26 12.38
C ALA A 21 0.54 -11.47 11.45
N HIS A 22 1.16 -11.42 10.25
CA HIS A 22 1.13 -12.54 9.30
C HIS A 22 2.16 -13.65 9.58
N GLY A 23 3.10 -13.44 10.49
CA GLY A 23 4.16 -14.39 10.79
C GLY A 23 5.18 -14.57 9.66
N SER A 24 6.37 -15.09 10.00
CA SER A 24 7.54 -15.17 9.10
C SER A 24 7.36 -16.08 7.88
N LYS A 25 6.36 -16.97 7.90
CA LYS A 25 6.08 -17.92 6.80
C LYS A 25 5.13 -17.37 5.74
N SER A 26 4.46 -16.25 5.99
CA SER A 26 3.50 -15.68 5.04
C SER A 26 4.16 -15.17 3.76
N ARG A 27 3.43 -15.21 2.64
CA ARG A 27 3.88 -14.62 1.36
C ARG A 27 4.21 -13.13 1.53
N LEU A 28 3.42 -12.41 2.32
CA LEU A 28 3.61 -11.00 2.70
C LEU A 28 4.93 -10.75 3.44
N ALA A 29 5.26 -11.57 4.43
CA ALA A 29 6.50 -11.42 5.20
C ALA A 29 7.75 -11.68 4.35
N ARG A 30 7.67 -12.60 3.38
CA ARG A 30 8.81 -13.02 2.54
C ARG A 30 9.03 -12.16 1.28
N MET A 31 8.16 -11.20 0.99
CA MET A 31 8.36 -10.30 -0.15
C MET A 31 9.60 -9.41 0.10
N LYS A 32 10.55 -9.49 -0.83
CA LYS A 32 11.74 -8.62 -0.91
C LYS A 32 11.48 -7.55 -1.96
N TYR A 33 11.89 -6.32 -1.69
CA TYR A 33 11.66 -5.17 -2.57
C TYR A 33 12.98 -4.68 -3.16
N ALA A 34 12.90 -4.07 -4.35
CA ALA A 34 14.08 -3.50 -4.99
C ALA A 34 14.72 -2.45 -4.08
N LYS A 35 16.02 -2.59 -3.80
CA LYS A 35 16.79 -1.54 -3.15
C LYS A 35 16.78 -0.31 -4.05
N THR A 36 16.29 0.82 -3.56
CA THR A 36 16.64 2.08 -4.23
C THR A 36 18.07 2.44 -3.91
N GLU A 37 18.87 2.68 -4.95
CA GLU A 37 20.19 3.27 -4.83
C GLU A 37 20.12 4.57 -4.02
N GLY A 38 21.01 4.71 -3.04
CA GLY A 38 21.10 5.89 -2.16
C GLY A 38 20.28 5.85 -0.86
N ALA A 39 19.31 4.94 -0.71
CA ALA A 39 18.53 4.83 0.52
C ALA A 39 19.13 3.76 1.47
N ARG A 40 19.60 4.14 2.65
CA ARG A 40 19.89 3.23 3.79
C ARG A 40 18.59 2.65 4.39
N ILE A 41 17.60 2.35 3.55
CA ILE A 41 16.29 1.87 3.97
C ILE A 41 16.31 0.35 3.85
N ASP A 42 16.18 -0.27 5.01
CA ASP A 42 15.82 -1.66 5.27
C ASP A 42 15.15 -2.34 4.06
N SER A 43 15.83 -3.28 3.40
CA SER A 43 15.34 -3.92 2.16
C SER A 43 14.04 -4.70 2.35
N ASP A 44 13.63 -4.89 3.60
CA ASP A 44 12.44 -5.61 4.00
C ASP A 44 11.23 -4.68 4.21
N ILE A 45 11.38 -3.36 4.10
CA ILE A 45 10.25 -2.41 4.18
C ILE A 45 10.03 -1.81 2.78
N PRO A 46 8.89 -2.11 2.10
CA PRO A 46 8.57 -1.50 0.81
C PRO A 46 8.42 0.02 0.95
N LYS A 47 8.59 0.74 -0.16
CA LYS A 47 8.27 2.17 -0.15
C LYS A 47 6.77 2.39 0.01
N PRO A 48 6.34 3.39 0.79
CA PRO A 48 4.93 3.77 0.83
C PRO A 48 4.47 4.23 -0.55
N LEU A 49 3.22 3.90 -0.89
CA LEU A 49 2.54 4.50 -2.03
C LEU A 49 2.31 6.00 -1.75
N SER A 50 2.23 6.84 -2.77
CA SER A 50 1.79 8.23 -2.60
C SER A 50 0.43 8.32 -1.89
N GLY A 51 -0.45 7.37 -2.17
CA GLY A 51 -1.75 7.21 -1.51
C GLY A 51 -1.65 7.15 0.02
N TRP A 52 -0.60 6.57 0.60
CA TRP A 52 -0.40 6.55 2.06
C TRP A 52 -0.37 7.96 2.65
N PHE A 53 0.41 8.87 2.05
CA PHE A 53 0.49 10.25 2.53
C PHE A 53 -0.82 11.00 2.32
N ALA A 54 -1.53 10.72 1.22
CA ALA A 54 -2.87 11.28 1.00
C ALA A 54 -3.84 10.85 2.11
N VAL A 55 -3.81 9.59 2.55
CA VAL A 55 -4.62 9.12 3.69
C VAL A 55 -4.22 9.82 4.98
N LEU A 56 -2.93 9.99 5.26
CA LEU A 56 -2.48 10.69 6.47
C LEU A 56 -2.93 12.16 6.50
N VAL A 57 -2.86 12.85 5.36
CA VAL A 57 -3.37 14.23 5.25
C VAL A 57 -4.88 14.25 5.44
N ALA A 58 -5.61 13.34 4.77
CA ALA A 58 -7.06 13.23 4.95
C ALA A 58 -7.44 12.93 6.41
N ALA A 59 -6.66 12.13 7.13
CA ALA A 59 -6.86 11.83 8.54
C ALA A 59 -6.67 13.01 9.48
N GLN A 60 -5.90 14.02 9.08
CA GLN A 60 -5.78 15.27 9.84
C GLN A 60 -6.94 16.23 9.58
N LEU A 61 -7.63 16.09 8.44
CA LEU A 61 -8.64 17.05 7.97
C LEU A 61 -10.08 16.54 8.09
N CYS A 62 -10.27 15.22 8.03
CA CYS A 62 -11.58 14.60 7.86
C CYS A 62 -11.90 13.68 9.04
N GLN A 63 -13.18 13.63 9.42
CA GLN A 63 -13.70 12.70 10.43
C GLN A 63 -13.89 11.28 9.88
N THR A 64 -14.14 11.15 8.59
CA THR A 64 -14.37 9.88 7.90
C THR A 64 -13.71 9.94 6.53
N ILE A 65 -13.07 8.84 6.13
CA ILE A 65 -12.30 8.73 4.90
C ILE A 65 -12.82 7.53 4.11
N SER A 66 -13.26 7.77 2.88
CA SER A 66 -13.59 6.70 1.93
C SER A 66 -12.52 6.66 0.85
N LEU A 67 -11.88 5.51 0.68
CA LEU A 67 -10.83 5.27 -0.31
C LEU A 67 -11.42 4.51 -1.49
N TYR A 68 -11.24 5.04 -2.70
CA TYR A 68 -11.70 4.44 -3.95
C TYR A 68 -10.51 4.17 -4.87
N GLY A 69 -10.52 3.04 -5.58
CA GLY A 69 -9.41 2.64 -6.45
C GLY A 69 -8.15 2.18 -5.69
N PHE A 70 -8.31 1.83 -4.41
CA PHE A 70 -7.25 1.26 -3.57
C PHE A 70 -7.39 -0.27 -3.60
N GLU A 71 -6.81 -0.89 -4.63
CA GLU A 71 -6.85 -2.33 -4.84
C GLU A 71 -5.45 -2.93 -4.97
N ALA A 72 -5.31 -4.20 -4.58
CA ALA A 72 -4.04 -4.89 -4.70
C ALA A 72 -3.84 -5.29 -6.15
N TYR A 73 -3.01 -4.55 -6.88
CA TYR A 73 -2.65 -4.94 -8.25
C TYR A 73 -1.99 -6.33 -8.23
N VAL A 74 -2.73 -7.31 -8.77
CA VAL A 74 -2.29 -8.67 -9.03
C VAL A 74 -1.95 -8.71 -10.52
N GLY A 75 -0.67 -8.56 -10.85
CA GLY A 75 -0.26 -8.39 -12.25
C GLY A 75 -0.83 -9.45 -13.20
N GLY A 76 -1.07 -9.05 -14.44
CA GLY A 76 -1.50 -9.94 -15.52
C GLY A 76 -2.88 -9.61 -16.08
N ALA A 77 -3.04 -8.47 -16.74
CA ALA A 77 -3.89 -8.32 -17.93
C ALA A 77 -3.72 -6.91 -18.50
N SER A 78 -3.50 -6.84 -19.81
CA SER A 78 -3.70 -5.63 -20.59
C SER A 78 -5.20 -5.45 -20.78
N ARG A 79 -5.80 -4.42 -20.13
CA ARG A 79 -7.23 -4.07 -20.20
C ARG A 79 -8.19 -5.23 -19.89
N GLY A 80 -8.41 -5.52 -18.60
CA GLY A 80 -9.63 -6.18 -18.14
C GLY A 80 -10.77 -5.18 -17.94
N ASP A 81 -12.01 -5.63 -18.06
CA ASP A 81 -13.22 -4.84 -17.77
C ASP A 81 -13.57 -4.78 -16.28
N GLY A 82 -12.72 -5.34 -15.41
CA GLY A 82 -12.91 -5.38 -13.96
C GLY A 82 -14.02 -6.35 -13.51
N VAL A 83 -14.61 -7.10 -14.44
CA VAL A 83 -15.69 -8.06 -14.18
C VAL A 83 -15.23 -9.49 -14.41
N ASN A 84 -14.26 -9.69 -15.33
CA ASN A 84 -13.74 -11.01 -15.62
C ASN A 84 -12.56 -11.38 -14.70
N PRO A 85 -12.66 -12.46 -13.89
CA PRO A 85 -11.55 -12.93 -13.04
C PRO A 85 -10.32 -13.38 -13.85
N ASP A 86 -10.48 -13.67 -15.16
CA ASP A 86 -9.37 -13.98 -16.07
C ASP A 86 -8.66 -12.71 -16.60
N PHE A 87 -9.24 -11.52 -16.38
CA PHE A 87 -8.68 -10.22 -16.77
C PHE A 87 -8.75 -9.22 -15.61
N PRO A 88 -7.76 -9.19 -14.71
CA PRO A 88 -7.72 -8.23 -13.61
C PRO A 88 -7.82 -6.77 -14.10
N PRO A 89 -8.31 -5.86 -13.23
CA PRO A 89 -8.43 -4.45 -13.56
C PRO A 89 -7.07 -3.86 -13.97
N PRO A 90 -7.07 -2.85 -14.86
CA PRO A 90 -5.85 -2.20 -15.29
C PRO A 90 -5.13 -1.54 -14.11
N TYR A 91 -3.81 -1.40 -14.22
CA TYR A 91 -2.98 -0.77 -13.18
C TYR A 91 -3.43 0.65 -12.84
N HIS A 92 -3.74 1.45 -13.86
CA HIS A 92 -4.46 2.71 -13.72
C HIS A 92 -5.79 2.64 -14.46
N TYR A 93 -6.83 3.25 -13.90
CA TYR A 93 -8.16 3.26 -14.53
C TYR A 93 -8.22 4.07 -15.84
N PHE A 94 -7.26 4.96 -16.08
CA PHE A 94 -7.29 5.92 -17.19
C PHE A 94 -6.31 5.60 -18.32
N ASP A 95 -5.42 4.61 -18.16
CA ASP A 95 -4.41 4.28 -19.16
C ASP A 95 -4.23 2.76 -19.36
N SER A 96 -3.25 2.40 -20.18
CA SER A 96 -2.89 1.01 -20.48
C SER A 96 -1.43 0.71 -20.12
N VAL A 97 -0.88 1.42 -19.12
CA VAL A 97 0.50 1.21 -18.68
C VAL A 97 0.59 -0.10 -17.91
N GLU A 98 1.66 -0.87 -18.15
CA GLU A 98 1.93 -2.08 -17.37
C GLU A 98 2.33 -1.71 -15.93
N GLY A 99 1.61 -2.28 -14.97
CA GLY A 99 1.85 -2.00 -13.56
C GLY A 99 3.16 -2.52 -13.02
N GLN A 100 3.80 -1.72 -12.15
CA GLN A 100 5.06 -2.06 -11.50
C GLN A 100 4.82 -2.43 -10.02
N THR A 101 5.34 -3.59 -9.61
CA THR A 101 5.25 -4.11 -8.23
C THR A 101 6.60 -4.23 -7.54
N THR A 102 7.66 -3.71 -8.16
CA THR A 102 9.06 -3.88 -7.74
C THR A 102 9.45 -3.02 -6.53
N VAL A 103 8.77 -1.88 -6.33
CA VAL A 103 9.13 -0.86 -5.34
C VAL A 103 8.09 -0.73 -4.21
N HIS A 104 6.82 -0.94 -4.55
CA HIS A 104 5.68 -0.81 -3.64
C HIS A 104 5.05 -2.18 -3.39
N SER A 105 4.48 -2.33 -2.20
CA SER A 105 3.64 -3.47 -1.87
C SER A 105 2.20 -3.04 -1.72
N PHE A 106 1.39 -3.29 -2.75
CA PHE A 106 -0.04 -2.97 -2.71
C PHE A 106 -0.77 -3.69 -1.57
N PRO A 107 -0.57 -5.01 -1.34
CA PRO A 107 -1.21 -5.70 -0.22
C PRO A 107 -0.84 -5.12 1.15
N ILE A 108 0.46 -4.85 1.39
CA ILE A 108 0.90 -4.25 2.65
C ILE A 108 0.34 -2.83 2.80
N ALA A 109 0.31 -2.06 1.72
CA ALA A 109 -0.18 -0.69 1.77
C ALA A 109 -1.67 -0.62 2.13
N LEU A 110 -2.50 -1.50 1.55
CA LEU A 110 -3.92 -1.58 1.89
C LEU A 110 -4.14 -1.97 3.35
N GLU A 111 -3.46 -3.02 3.80
CA GLU A 111 -3.59 -3.45 5.19
C GLU A 111 -3.06 -2.38 6.15
N ALA A 112 -1.96 -1.71 5.82
CA ALA A 112 -1.43 -0.60 6.61
C ALA A 112 -2.42 0.56 6.72
N MET A 113 -3.12 0.91 5.64
CA MET A 113 -4.16 1.96 5.69
C MET A 113 -5.34 1.56 6.57
N GLN A 114 -5.74 0.29 6.56
CA GLN A 114 -6.81 -0.24 7.42
C GLN A 114 -6.41 -0.32 8.91
N LYS A 115 -5.10 -0.35 9.22
CA LYS A 115 -4.58 -0.33 10.59
C LYS A 115 -4.51 1.06 11.22
N LEU A 116 -4.72 2.11 10.43
CA LEU A 116 -4.75 3.46 10.97
C LEU A 116 -5.94 3.61 11.93
N PRO A 117 -5.79 4.35 13.05
CA PRO A 117 -6.85 4.51 14.06
C PRO A 117 -7.97 5.48 13.61
N TYR A 118 -8.09 5.72 12.30
CA TYR A 118 -9.07 6.64 11.72
C TYR A 118 -10.22 5.85 11.09
N ASN A 119 -11.38 6.50 10.91
CA ASN A 119 -12.53 5.90 10.25
C ASN A 119 -12.29 5.81 8.72
N VAL A 120 -11.41 4.90 8.32
CA VAL A 120 -11.03 4.63 6.93
C VAL A 120 -11.84 3.44 6.43
N THR A 121 -12.60 3.66 5.38
CA THR A 121 -13.29 2.60 4.65
C THR A 121 -12.70 2.51 3.24
N VAL A 122 -12.18 1.34 2.88
CA VAL A 122 -11.82 1.02 1.49
C VAL A 122 -13.09 0.52 0.79
N LYS A 123 -13.43 1.11 -0.36
CA LYS A 123 -14.60 0.79 -1.15
C LYS A 123 -14.23 0.23 -2.52
#